data_AF-A0A1M7H284-F1
#
_entry.id   AF-A0A1M7H284-F1
#
_cell.length_a   1.000
_cell.length_b   1.000
_cell.length_c   1.000
_cell.angle_alpha   90.00
_cell.angle_beta   90.00
_cell.angle_gamma   90.00
#
_symmetry.space_group_name_H-M   'P 1'
#
loop_
_entity.id
_entity.type
_entity.pdbx_description
1 polymer ?
#
loop_
_entity_poly.entity_id
_entity_poly.type
_entity_poly.pdbx_seq_one_letter_code
_entity_poly.pdbx_strand_id
1 'polypeptide(L)'
;MWDLITQNKDILIVSTNFGTLIIWLVYAQLLYSGFRRQRSPKLIINRGSKKDINALCIISNMSAEAIFISYVFAEIETNQGTIELDVTDLEHISSEDNNSENDSDPNVHGDPIGKLSDNTRQGPLASGGYLHIGSFNSLICRIGKEEGLDMDGHIPRGSLEFISISILLVAIYGPEKMPVGAERRFRLNNKNSKYSLTPEDWDTKLLTSRRQRIKLNDRVNRFDS
;
A
#
# COMPACT_ATOMS: atom_id res chain seq x y z
N MET A 1 -27.78 -18.48 -62.93
CA MET A 1 -27.77 -18.53 -61.44
C MET A 1 -26.36 -18.54 -60.87
N TRP A 2 -25.40 -19.27 -61.45
CA TRP A 2 -23.98 -19.22 -61.02
C TRP A 2 -23.25 -17.92 -61.38
N ASP A 3 -23.69 -17.19 -62.41
CA ASP A 3 -23.07 -15.92 -62.84
C ASP A 3 -23.30 -14.73 -61.91
N LEU A 4 -24.42 -14.70 -61.18
CA LEU A 4 -24.69 -13.68 -60.16
C LEU A 4 -23.81 -13.84 -58.92
N ILE A 5 -23.37 -15.07 -58.65
CA ILE A 5 -22.47 -15.40 -57.55
C ILE A 5 -21.05 -14.99 -57.94
N THR A 6 -20.61 -15.25 -59.18
CA THR A 6 -19.26 -14.88 -59.65
C THR A 6 -19.05 -13.37 -59.76
N GLN A 7 -20.06 -12.59 -60.15
CA GLN A 7 -19.93 -11.13 -60.31
C GLN A 7 -19.76 -10.38 -58.96
N ASN A 8 -20.15 -10.99 -57.84
CA ASN A 8 -20.06 -10.40 -56.50
C ASN A 8 -19.14 -11.18 -55.53
N LYS A 9 -18.35 -12.14 -56.03
CA LYS A 9 -17.41 -12.94 -55.22
C LYS A 9 -16.44 -12.07 -54.43
N ASP A 10 -15.96 -10.98 -55.02
CA ASP A 10 -15.02 -10.07 -54.37
C ASP A 10 -15.64 -9.39 -53.15
N ILE A 11 -16.91 -8.95 -53.24
CA ILE A 11 -17.63 -8.32 -52.13
C ILE A 11 -17.87 -9.32 -50.99
N LEU A 12 -18.18 -10.57 -51.32
CA LEU A 12 -18.35 -11.64 -50.35
C LEU A 12 -17.02 -11.94 -49.63
N ILE A 13 -15.92 -12.06 -50.37
CA ILE A 13 -14.59 -12.31 -49.80
C ILE A 13 -14.16 -11.15 -48.90
N VAL A 14 -14.34 -9.90 -49.35
CA VAL A 14 -14.05 -8.71 -48.54
C VAL A 14 -14.87 -8.70 -47.25
N SER A 15 -16.16 -9.03 -47.35
CA SER A 15 -17.07 -9.07 -46.18
C SER A 15 -16.71 -10.19 -45.20
N THR A 16 -16.35 -11.38 -45.70
CA THR A 16 -15.85 -12.48 -44.86
C THR A 16 -14.55 -12.10 -44.17
N ASN A 17 -13.58 -11.52 -44.89
CA ASN A 17 -12.32 -11.06 -44.32
C ASN A 17 -12.53 -9.97 -43.26
N PHE A 18 -13.45 -9.03 -43.51
CA PHE A 18 -13.81 -7.99 -42.54
C PHE A 18 -14.46 -8.60 -41.29
N GLY A 19 -15.36 -9.57 -41.46
CA GLY A 19 -15.96 -10.32 -40.36
C GLY A 19 -14.90 -11.07 -39.53
N THR A 20 -13.96 -11.74 -40.17
CA THR A 20 -12.83 -12.38 -39.49
C THR A 20 -11.97 -11.36 -38.72
N LEU A 21 -11.71 -10.19 -39.30
CA LEU A 21 -10.95 -9.11 -38.64
C LEU A 21 -11.67 -8.58 -37.39
N ILE A 22 -13.01 -8.43 -37.44
CA ILE A 22 -13.80 -8.06 -36.26
C ILE A 22 -13.67 -9.10 -35.16
N ILE A 23 -13.76 -10.40 -35.50
CA ILE A 23 -13.59 -11.47 -34.52
C ILE A 23 -12.22 -11.38 -33.85
N TRP A 24 -11.15 -11.18 -34.64
CA TRP A 24 -9.80 -10.96 -34.08
C TRP A 24 -9.71 -9.72 -33.19
N LEU A 25 -10.36 -8.61 -33.54
CA LEU A 25 -10.40 -7.42 -32.69
C LEU A 25 -11.12 -7.68 -31.37
N VAL A 26 -12.24 -8.41 -31.38
CA VAL A 26 -12.97 -8.80 -30.16
C VAL A 26 -12.09 -9.69 -29.27
N TYR A 27 -11.43 -10.69 -29.85
CA TYR A 27 -10.50 -11.54 -29.11
C TYR A 27 -9.32 -10.75 -28.54
N ALA A 28 -8.72 -9.86 -29.33
CA ALA A 28 -7.64 -8.99 -28.87
C ALA A 28 -8.09 -8.09 -27.72
N GLN A 29 -9.30 -7.52 -27.80
CA GLN A 29 -9.87 -6.69 -26.74
C GLN A 29 -10.13 -7.48 -25.45
N LEU A 30 -10.68 -8.70 -25.55
CA LEU A 30 -10.90 -9.59 -24.41
C LEU A 30 -9.59 -9.97 -23.71
N LEU A 31 -8.59 -10.40 -24.50
CA LEU A 31 -7.27 -10.72 -23.99
C LEU A 31 -6.63 -9.50 -23.31
N TYR A 32 -6.65 -8.34 -23.97
CA TYR A 32 -6.08 -7.11 -23.43
C TYR A 32 -6.75 -6.70 -22.10
N SER A 33 -8.07 -6.81 -22.00
CA SER A 33 -8.80 -6.52 -20.76
C SER A 33 -8.39 -7.47 -19.62
N GLY A 34 -8.26 -8.77 -19.91
CA GLY A 34 -7.79 -9.76 -18.96
C GLY A 34 -6.36 -9.48 -18.48
N PHE A 35 -5.44 -9.26 -19.41
CA PHE A 35 -4.05 -8.92 -19.11
C PHE A 35 -3.92 -7.64 -18.29
N ARG A 36 -4.68 -6.59 -18.63
CA ARG A 36 -4.65 -5.32 -17.90
C ARG A 36 -5.16 -5.46 -16.47
N ARG A 37 -6.20 -6.26 -16.23
CA ARG A 37 -6.76 -6.49 -14.88
C ARG A 37 -5.81 -7.31 -14.01
N GLN A 38 -5.14 -8.30 -14.56
CA GLN A 38 -4.20 -9.14 -13.79
C GLN A 38 -2.93 -8.37 -13.39
N ARG A 39 -2.51 -7.42 -14.21
CA ARG A 39 -1.29 -6.62 -13.98
C ARG A 39 -1.49 -5.37 -13.12
N SER A 40 -2.69 -5.06 -12.64
CA SER A 40 -2.86 -3.89 -11.77
C SER A 40 -2.42 -4.23 -10.34
N PRO A 41 -1.44 -3.52 -9.76
CA PRO A 41 -1.08 -3.69 -8.36
C PRO A 41 -2.23 -3.19 -7.46
N LYS A 42 -2.47 -3.89 -6.36
CA LYS A 42 -3.48 -3.54 -5.35
C LYS A 42 -2.92 -3.78 -3.96
N LEU A 43 -2.58 -2.68 -3.28
CA LEU A 43 -2.19 -2.67 -1.87
C LEU A 43 -3.32 -2.07 -1.05
N ILE A 44 -3.59 -2.67 0.10
CA ILE A 44 -4.56 -2.16 1.06
C ILE A 44 -3.83 -1.82 2.34
N ILE A 45 -4.00 -0.59 2.81
CA ILE A 45 -3.61 -0.17 4.15
C ILE A 45 -4.91 -0.12 4.95
N ASN A 46 -4.92 -0.74 6.12
CA ASN A 46 -6.08 -0.70 7.01
C ASN A 46 -5.63 -0.65 8.46
N ARG A 47 -6.56 -0.31 9.33
CA ARG A 47 -6.39 -0.52 10.77
C ARG A 47 -6.91 -1.91 11.15
N GLY A 48 -6.31 -2.51 12.17
CA GLY A 48 -6.82 -3.71 12.82
C GLY A 48 -8.16 -3.47 13.52
N SER A 49 -8.62 -4.46 14.29
CA SER A 49 -9.98 -4.49 14.88
C SER A 49 -10.31 -3.27 15.77
N LYS A 50 -9.31 -2.60 16.34
CA LYS A 50 -9.52 -1.45 17.23
C LYS A 50 -9.83 -0.16 16.44
N LYS A 51 -10.62 0.73 17.02
CA LYS A 51 -10.98 2.04 16.42
C LYS A 51 -10.13 3.21 16.92
N ASP A 52 -9.31 2.97 17.94
CA ASP A 52 -8.41 3.94 18.54
C ASP A 52 -6.99 3.82 17.95
N ILE A 53 -6.10 4.71 18.35
CA ILE A 53 -4.69 4.69 17.95
C ILE A 53 -3.93 3.42 18.36
N ASN A 54 -4.48 2.60 19.26
CA ASN A 54 -3.88 1.31 19.62
C ASN A 54 -4.13 0.22 18.58
N ALA A 55 -4.88 0.51 17.51
CA ALA A 55 -5.04 -0.38 16.38
C ALA A 55 -3.70 -0.60 15.67
N LEU A 56 -3.43 -1.84 15.26
CA LEU A 56 -2.32 -2.15 14.37
C LEU A 56 -2.58 -1.57 12.98
N CYS A 57 -1.57 -0.97 12.36
CA CYS A 57 -1.60 -0.63 10.95
C CYS A 57 -1.21 -1.88 10.14
N ILE A 58 -2.17 -2.41 9.38
CA ILE A 58 -2.04 -3.63 8.59
C ILE A 58 -1.91 -3.23 7.12
N ILE A 59 -0.93 -3.83 6.45
CA ILE A 59 -0.69 -3.71 5.01
C ILE A 59 -0.98 -5.07 4.39
N SER A 60 -1.77 -5.10 3.32
CA SER A 60 -2.13 -6.33 2.63
C SER A 60 -1.91 -6.21 1.13
N ASN A 61 -1.31 -7.25 0.53
CA ASN A 61 -1.16 -7.37 -0.91
C ASN A 61 -2.38 -8.11 -1.50
N MET A 62 -3.18 -7.39 -2.28
CA MET A 62 -4.33 -7.92 -3.01
C MET A 62 -4.08 -7.96 -4.53
N SER A 63 -2.82 -7.85 -4.94
CA SER A 63 -2.38 -8.01 -6.33
C SER A 63 -2.30 -9.48 -6.70
N ALA A 64 -2.28 -9.79 -7.99
CA ALA A 64 -2.17 -11.18 -8.46
C ALA A 64 -0.78 -11.81 -8.20
N GLU A 65 0.27 -10.98 -8.13
CA GLU A 65 1.64 -11.41 -7.90
C GLU A 65 2.21 -10.80 -6.60
N ALA A 66 3.37 -11.29 -6.16
CA ALA A 66 4.07 -10.75 -5.01
C ALA A 66 4.51 -9.29 -5.26
N ILE A 67 4.45 -8.47 -4.21
CA ILE A 67 4.93 -7.09 -4.20
C ILE A 67 6.06 -6.97 -3.19
N PHE A 68 7.15 -6.33 -3.55
CA PHE A 68 8.22 -6.02 -2.60
C PHE A 68 8.00 -4.64 -2.00
N ILE A 69 7.82 -4.55 -0.68
CA ILE A 69 7.70 -3.28 0.03
C ILE A 69 9.12 -2.74 0.26
N SER A 70 9.40 -1.57 -0.32
CA SER A 70 10.70 -0.91 -0.24
C SER A 70 10.74 0.15 0.85
N TYR A 71 9.71 1.00 0.94
CA TYR A 71 9.64 2.06 1.96
C TYR A 71 8.25 2.19 2.55
N VAL A 72 8.21 2.58 3.82
CA VAL A 72 7.02 2.88 4.60
C VAL A 72 7.20 4.24 5.27
N PHE A 73 6.57 5.26 4.73
CA PHE A 73 6.54 6.59 5.32
C PHE A 73 5.28 6.79 6.15
N ALA A 74 5.43 7.47 7.28
CA ALA A 74 4.33 7.98 8.08
C ALA A 74 4.41 9.50 8.16
N GLU A 75 3.31 10.15 7.84
CA GLU A 75 3.20 11.59 7.74
C GLU A 75 2.11 12.07 8.71
N ILE A 76 2.45 12.89 9.70
CA ILE A 76 1.48 13.51 10.62
C ILE A 76 1.25 14.95 10.19
N GLU A 77 -0.01 15.25 9.87
CA GLU A 77 -0.46 16.62 9.65
C GLU A 77 -0.84 17.24 11.00
N THR A 78 -0.27 18.42 11.26
CA THR A 78 -0.52 19.22 12.45
C THR A 78 -1.08 20.58 12.07
N ASN A 79 -1.59 21.31 13.06
CA ASN A 79 -2.00 22.71 12.86
C ASN A 79 -0.83 23.67 12.52
N GLN A 80 0.43 23.25 12.67
CA GLN A 80 1.61 24.07 12.41
C GLN A 80 2.38 23.63 11.15
N GLY A 81 1.94 22.57 10.48
CA GLY A 81 2.61 21.99 9.32
C GLY A 81 2.56 20.48 9.32
N THR A 82 3.33 19.88 8.42
CA THR A 82 3.34 18.43 8.24
C THR A 82 4.72 17.87 8.54
N ILE A 83 4.72 16.76 9.26
CA ILE A 83 5.91 16.06 9.73
C ILE A 83 5.94 14.70 9.04
N GLU A 84 6.99 14.40 8.28
CA GLU A 84 7.14 13.16 7.51
C GLU A 84 8.32 12.36 8.06
N LEU A 85 8.09 11.09 8.39
CA LEU A 85 9.09 10.18 8.91
C LEU A 85 9.18 8.90 8.08
N ASP A 86 10.39 8.43 7.83
CA ASP A 86 10.65 7.08 7.34
C ASP A 86 10.54 6.05 8.49
N VAL A 87 9.55 5.16 8.39
CA VAL A 87 9.28 4.14 9.41
C VAL A 87 9.75 2.76 8.95
N THR A 88 10.51 2.69 7.86
CA THR A 88 10.86 1.43 7.21
C THR A 88 11.67 0.48 8.10
N ASP A 89 12.56 1.05 8.92
CA ASP A 89 13.36 0.28 9.87
C ASP A 89 12.63 0.08 11.20
N LEU A 90 12.76 -1.13 11.75
CA LEU A 90 12.29 -1.47 13.08
C LEU A 90 13.41 -1.08 14.06
N GLU A 91 13.32 0.10 14.66
CA GLU A 91 14.09 0.33 15.89
C GLU A 91 13.55 -0.63 16.95
N HIS A 92 14.40 -1.53 17.42
CA HIS A 92 14.13 -2.34 18.58
C HIS A 92 13.72 -1.42 19.73
N ILE A 93 12.42 -1.36 20.03
CA ILE A 93 12.01 -1.09 21.40
C ILE A 93 12.36 -2.37 22.15
N SER A 94 13.63 -2.49 22.55
CA SER A 94 14.01 -3.39 23.63
C SER A 94 13.23 -2.92 24.85
N SER A 95 12.02 -3.46 25.02
CA SER A 95 11.43 -3.56 26.34
C SER A 95 12.38 -4.46 27.13
N GLU A 96 13.35 -3.83 27.79
CA GLU A 96 13.86 -4.30 29.06
C GLU A 96 12.68 -4.35 30.04
N ASP A 97 11.81 -5.33 29.87
CA ASP A 97 10.87 -5.76 30.89
C ASP A 97 10.91 -7.28 30.91
N ASN A 98 11.62 -7.76 31.92
CA ASN A 98 11.82 -9.16 32.24
C ASN A 98 10.47 -9.86 32.50
N ASN A 99 10.45 -11.15 32.16
CA ASN A 99 9.52 -12.18 32.60
C ASN A 99 8.15 -12.22 31.90
N SER A 100 8.09 -12.98 30.81
CA SER A 100 7.02 -13.96 30.60
C SER A 100 7.55 -15.10 29.74
N GLU A 101 8.06 -16.12 30.42
CA GLU A 101 8.13 -17.49 29.88
C GLU A 101 6.71 -17.93 29.48
N ASN A 102 6.64 -18.73 28.42
CA ASN A 102 5.49 -19.51 27.95
C ASN A 102 4.35 -18.74 27.26
N ASP A 103 4.49 -18.58 25.94
CA ASP A 103 3.41 -18.99 25.04
C ASP A 103 3.99 -19.41 23.68
N SER A 104 4.50 -20.64 23.66
CA SER A 104 4.79 -21.36 22.43
C SER A 104 3.47 -21.85 21.83
N ASP A 105 2.91 -21.10 20.89
CA ASP A 105 1.90 -21.62 19.94
C ASP A 105 2.65 -22.26 18.74
N PRO A 106 2.67 -23.60 18.58
CA PRO A 106 3.54 -24.27 17.60
C PRO A 106 2.96 -24.33 16.18
N ASN A 107 1.87 -23.61 15.86
CA ASN A 107 1.15 -23.79 14.59
C ASN A 107 1.25 -22.62 13.60
N VAL A 108 2.39 -21.94 13.54
CA VAL A 108 2.74 -21.14 12.35
C VAL A 108 3.52 -22.04 11.40
N HIS A 109 2.84 -22.56 10.38
CA HIS A 109 3.46 -23.26 9.27
C HIS A 109 4.65 -22.45 8.75
N GLY A 110 5.85 -22.98 8.99
CA GLY A 110 7.10 -22.35 8.67
C GLY A 110 7.30 -22.24 7.17
N ASP A 111 7.42 -20.99 6.71
CA ASP A 111 8.24 -20.66 5.56
C ASP A 111 9.56 -20.07 6.10
N PRO A 112 10.75 -20.45 5.62
CA PRO A 112 12.05 -20.04 6.19
C PRO A 112 12.38 -18.54 6.05
N ILE A 113 11.44 -17.75 5.53
CA ILE A 113 11.58 -16.30 5.28
C ILE A 113 11.17 -15.47 6.51
N GLY A 114 10.40 -16.05 7.45
CA GLY A 114 9.77 -15.32 8.55
C GLY A 114 10.71 -14.76 9.63
N LYS A 115 11.93 -15.29 9.80
CA LYS A 115 12.85 -14.79 10.84
C LYS A 115 13.65 -13.55 10.44
N LEU A 116 13.70 -13.21 9.15
CA LEU A 116 14.36 -11.98 8.68
C LEU A 116 13.36 -10.82 8.52
N SER A 117 12.08 -11.13 8.22
CA SER A 117 11.01 -10.11 8.14
C SER A 117 10.64 -9.51 9.49
N ASP A 118 11.00 -10.16 10.60
CA ASP A 118 10.72 -9.64 11.94
C ASP A 118 11.57 -8.41 12.30
N ASN A 119 12.65 -8.11 11.55
CA ASN A 119 13.54 -6.99 11.83
C ASN A 119 13.39 -5.80 10.86
N THR A 120 12.74 -5.97 9.71
CA THR A 120 12.55 -4.91 8.71
C THR A 120 11.11 -4.89 8.23
N ARG A 121 10.46 -3.71 8.16
CA ARG A 121 9.12 -3.59 7.53
C ARG A 121 9.20 -3.63 5.99
N GLN A 122 10.38 -3.95 5.46
CA GLN A 122 10.66 -4.23 4.05
C GLN A 122 10.59 -5.72 3.76
N GLY A 123 10.24 -6.04 2.53
CA GLY A 123 10.33 -7.41 2.04
C GLY A 123 9.26 -7.79 1.03
N PRO A 124 9.38 -9.01 0.47
CA PRO A 124 8.38 -9.54 -0.44
C PRO A 124 7.10 -9.89 0.32
N LEU A 125 5.98 -9.35 -0.12
CA LEU A 125 4.65 -9.68 0.34
C LEU A 125 3.93 -10.50 -0.73
N ALA A 126 3.72 -11.78 -0.45
CA ALA A 126 3.02 -12.69 -1.36
C ALA A 126 1.60 -12.20 -1.69
N SER A 127 1.04 -12.65 -2.82
CA SER A 127 -0.36 -12.38 -3.15
C SER A 127 -1.30 -12.89 -2.05
N GLY A 128 -2.17 -12.03 -1.54
CA GLY A 128 -3.05 -12.32 -0.40
C GLY A 128 -2.36 -12.20 0.97
N GLY A 129 -1.05 -12.00 1.01
CA GLY A 129 -0.29 -11.84 2.24
C GLY A 129 -0.55 -10.50 2.92
N TYR A 130 -0.24 -10.44 4.22
CA TYR A 130 -0.32 -9.21 5.01
C TYR A 130 0.87 -9.09 5.97
N LEU A 131 1.19 -7.87 6.36
CA LEU A 131 2.12 -7.55 7.44
C LEU A 131 1.56 -6.40 8.27
N HIS A 132 2.14 -6.14 9.44
CA HIS A 132 1.79 -4.97 10.25
C HIS A 132 3.04 -4.14 10.57
N ILE A 133 2.88 -2.82 10.60
CA ILE A 133 3.99 -1.89 10.85
C ILE A 133 3.98 -1.35 12.30
N GLY A 134 3.22 -1.99 13.17
CA GLY A 134 2.99 -1.57 14.56
C GLY A 134 1.67 -0.82 14.73
N SER A 135 1.44 -0.31 15.94
CA SER A 135 0.24 0.47 16.25
C SER A 135 0.38 1.93 15.80
N PHE A 136 -0.73 2.60 15.50
CA PHE A 136 -0.67 4.04 15.20
C PHE A 136 -0.12 4.85 16.38
N ASN A 137 -0.39 4.43 17.62
CA ASN A 137 0.19 5.00 18.83
C ASN A 137 1.73 4.96 18.78
N SER A 138 2.30 3.78 18.54
CA SER A 138 3.77 3.64 18.42
C SER A 138 4.35 4.48 17.27
N LEU A 139 3.64 4.61 16.15
CA LEU A 139 4.07 5.46 15.03
C LEU A 139 4.07 6.95 15.43
N ILE A 140 3.00 7.41 16.09
CA ILE A 140 2.87 8.80 16.55
C ILE A 140 3.95 9.15 17.57
N CYS A 141 4.17 8.29 18.57
CA CYS A 141 5.22 8.50 19.57
C CYS A 141 6.61 8.53 18.93
N ARG A 142 6.87 7.67 17.93
CA ARG A 142 8.15 7.66 17.21
C ARG A 142 8.38 8.97 16.46
N ILE A 143 7.39 9.43 15.70
CA ILE A 143 7.46 10.71 14.99
C ILE A 143 7.71 11.86 15.96
N GLY A 144 6.98 11.90 17.08
CA GLY A 144 7.19 12.94 18.08
C GLY A 144 8.59 12.91 18.71
N LYS A 145 9.16 11.71 18.93
CA LYS A 145 10.50 11.56 19.50
C LYS A 145 11.60 12.00 18.52
N GLU A 146 11.52 11.59 17.25
CA GLU A 146 12.53 11.91 16.25
C GLU A 146 12.56 13.41 15.90
N GLU A 147 11.41 14.08 15.95
CA GLU A 147 11.28 15.51 15.70
C GLU A 147 11.46 16.38 16.96
N GLY A 148 11.74 15.76 18.12
CA GLY A 148 11.95 16.46 19.37
C GLY A 148 10.72 17.20 19.89
N LEU A 149 9.52 16.73 19.57
CA LEU A 149 8.27 17.31 20.07
C LEU A 149 8.11 17.04 21.57
N ASP A 150 7.65 18.04 22.33
CA ASP A 150 7.25 17.83 23.72
C ASP A 150 5.91 17.08 23.74
N MET A 151 5.95 15.82 24.16
CA MET A 151 4.83 14.88 24.09
C MET A 151 4.51 14.34 25.48
N ASP A 152 3.21 14.20 25.79
CA ASP A 152 2.70 13.44 26.93
C ASP A 152 2.20 12.08 26.43
N GLY A 153 3.12 11.13 26.30
CA GLY A 153 2.88 9.88 25.58
C GLY A 153 2.64 10.14 24.09
N HIS A 154 1.40 10.00 23.63
CA HIS A 154 1.01 10.16 22.23
C HIS A 154 0.28 11.49 21.95
N ILE A 155 0.22 12.38 22.94
CA ILE A 155 -0.46 13.66 22.86
C ILE A 155 0.61 14.76 22.81
N PRO A 156 0.61 15.65 21.80
CA PRO A 156 1.50 16.79 21.78
C PRO A 156 1.14 17.79 22.89
N ARG A 157 2.15 18.35 23.56
CA ARG A 157 1.97 19.42 24.55
C ARG A 157 1.94 20.79 23.88
N GLY A 158 1.35 21.76 24.57
CA GLY A 158 1.28 23.16 24.12
C GLY A 158 0.14 23.39 23.11
N SER A 159 0.41 24.18 22.08
CA SER A 159 -0.57 24.59 21.06
C SER A 159 -0.58 23.67 19.83
N LEU A 160 0.26 22.63 19.81
CA LEU A 160 0.37 21.70 18.70
C LEU A 160 -0.79 20.69 18.75
N GLU A 161 -1.49 20.50 17.64
CA GLU A 161 -2.58 19.55 17.52
C GLU A 161 -2.37 18.66 16.29
N PHE A 162 -2.47 17.34 16.50
CA PHE A 162 -2.44 16.37 15.42
C PHE A 162 -3.81 16.21 14.77
N ILE A 163 -3.88 16.45 13.46
CA ILE A 163 -5.11 16.47 12.66
C ILE A 163 -5.31 15.13 11.96
N SER A 164 -4.25 14.56 11.37
CA SER A 164 -4.32 13.28 10.67
C SER A 164 -2.96 12.62 10.57
N ILE A 165 -2.97 11.30 10.37
CA ILE A 165 -1.80 10.50 10.03
C ILE A 165 -2.02 9.81 8.68
N SER A 166 -1.06 9.92 7.79
CA SER A 166 -1.02 9.28 6.48
C SER A 166 0.08 8.23 6.46
N ILE A 167 -0.23 7.06 5.92
CA ILE A 167 0.74 5.99 5.67
C ILE A 167 0.95 5.91 4.17
N LEU A 168 2.19 6.08 3.73
CA LEU A 168 2.59 6.00 2.34
C LEU A 168 3.57 4.84 2.15
N LEU A 169 3.20 3.92 1.28
CA LEU A 169 4.02 2.79 0.88
C LEU A 169 4.64 3.05 -0.47
N VAL A 170 5.91 2.67 -0.61
CA VAL A 170 6.60 2.54 -1.88
C VAL A 170 6.95 1.09 -2.08
N ALA A 171 6.51 0.53 -3.19
CA ALA A 171 6.69 -0.88 -3.46
C ALA A 171 7.06 -1.16 -4.92
N ILE A 172 7.81 -2.23 -5.14
CA ILE A 172 8.20 -2.72 -6.46
C ILE A 172 7.27 -3.88 -6.82
N TYR A 173 6.67 -3.81 -8.00
CA TYR A 173 5.78 -4.83 -8.53
C TYR A 173 6.30 -5.30 -9.88
N GLY A 174 6.62 -6.60 -10.01
CA GLY A 174 7.29 -7.17 -11.18
C GLY A 174 6.62 -6.86 -12.53
N PRO A 175 5.29 -6.93 -12.65
CA PRO A 175 4.58 -6.57 -13.88
C PRO A 175 4.65 -5.08 -14.27
N GLU A 176 5.06 -4.20 -13.36
CA GLU A 176 5.14 -2.76 -13.56
C GLU A 176 6.60 -2.30 -13.71
N LYS A 177 6.86 -1.36 -14.62
CA LYS A 177 8.22 -0.84 -14.87
C LYS A 177 8.70 0.20 -13.84
N MET A 178 7.77 0.75 -13.07
CA MET A 178 8.02 1.86 -12.14
C MET A 178 7.49 1.47 -10.76
N PRO A 179 8.04 2.04 -9.68
CA PRO A 179 7.51 1.85 -8.34
C PRO A 179 6.02 2.20 -8.25
N VAL A 180 5.33 1.47 -7.38
CA VAL A 180 3.93 1.66 -7.05
C VAL A 180 3.85 2.32 -5.69
N GLY A 181 3.17 3.46 -5.62
CA GLY A 181 2.82 4.06 -4.33
C GLY A 181 1.43 3.65 -3.89
N ALA A 182 1.23 3.50 -2.58
CA ALA A 182 -0.08 3.33 -1.97
C ALA A 182 -0.18 4.20 -0.72
N GLU A 183 -1.23 5.02 -0.63
CA GLU A 183 -1.40 5.99 0.42
C GLU A 183 -2.74 5.78 1.12
N ARG A 184 -2.76 5.87 2.45
CA ARG A 184 -4.01 5.96 3.19
C ARG A 184 -3.90 6.94 4.34
N ARG A 185 -4.88 7.84 4.43
CA ARG A 185 -4.99 8.87 5.44
C ARG A 185 -6.07 8.55 6.47
N PHE A 186 -5.73 8.80 7.73
CA PHE A 186 -6.59 8.61 8.88
C PHE A 186 -6.67 9.91 9.68
N ARG A 187 -7.89 10.41 9.89
CA ARG A 187 -8.13 11.55 10.76
C ARG A 187 -7.94 11.15 12.22
N LEU A 188 -7.24 12.02 12.95
CA LEU A 188 -7.03 11.93 14.38
C LEU A 188 -8.02 12.86 15.06
N ASN A 189 -9.02 12.29 15.74
CA ASN A 189 -9.96 13.07 16.54
C ASN A 189 -9.63 12.88 18.01
N ASN A 190 -9.15 13.94 18.66
CA ASN A 190 -8.90 13.95 20.09
C ASN A 190 -10.24 14.07 20.85
N LYS A 191 -10.57 13.08 21.67
CA LYS A 191 -11.69 13.15 22.62
C LYS A 191 -11.19 12.74 24.00
N ASN A 192 -11.21 13.67 24.96
CA ASN A 192 -10.82 13.43 26.36
C ASN A 192 -9.41 12.80 26.49
N SER A 193 -8.42 13.37 25.79
CA SER A 193 -7.03 12.87 25.81
C SER A 193 -6.88 11.44 25.29
N LYS A 194 -7.76 11.04 24.36
CA LYS A 194 -7.65 9.80 23.59
C LYS A 194 -7.92 10.11 22.12
N TYR A 195 -6.99 9.72 21.27
CA TYR A 195 -7.20 9.82 19.83
C TYR A 195 -8.02 8.64 19.31
N SER A 196 -9.13 8.97 18.66
CA SER A 196 -9.84 8.05 17.78
C SER A 196 -9.34 8.21 16.36
N LEU A 197 -9.16 7.10 15.66
CA LEU A 197 -8.81 7.08 14.25
C LEU A 197 -10.09 6.99 13.43
N THR A 198 -10.14 7.70 12.31
CA THR A 198 -11.20 7.51 11.32
C THR A 198 -10.57 7.56 9.93
N PRO A 199 -10.70 6.52 9.08
CA PRO A 199 -10.26 6.62 7.69
C PRO A 199 -10.97 7.79 7.00
N GLU A 200 -10.22 8.63 6.29
CA GLU A 200 -10.84 9.72 5.52
C GLU A 200 -11.48 9.21 4.24
N ASP A 201 -10.82 8.23 3.62
CA ASP A 201 -11.33 7.51 2.45
C ASP A 201 -11.67 6.07 2.81
N TRP A 202 -12.62 5.49 2.07
CA TRP A 202 -13.00 4.09 2.21
C TRP A 202 -11.93 3.14 1.68
N ASP A 203 -11.16 3.55 0.67
CA ASP A 203 -10.11 2.74 0.03
C ASP A 203 -8.71 3.35 0.20
N THR A 204 -7.69 2.53 -0.11
CA THR A 204 -6.30 2.96 -0.21
C THR A 204 -6.07 3.59 -1.58
N LYS A 205 -5.51 4.80 -1.60
CA LYS A 205 -5.25 5.54 -2.81
C LYS A 205 -3.97 5.04 -3.46
N LEU A 206 -4.09 4.44 -4.64
CA LEU A 206 -2.94 4.02 -5.43
C LEU A 206 -2.36 5.20 -6.22
N LEU A 207 -1.04 5.37 -6.12
CA LEU A 207 -0.26 6.40 -6.80
C LEU A 207 0.36 5.82 -8.08
N THR A 208 -0.49 5.52 -9.07
CA THR A 208 -0.10 4.83 -10.31
C THR A 208 0.13 5.76 -11.50
N SER A 209 -0.28 7.03 -11.43
CA SER A 209 -0.06 7.96 -12.54
C SER A 209 1.43 8.29 -12.70
N ARG A 210 1.87 8.54 -13.94
CA ARG A 210 3.28 8.84 -14.24
C ARG A 210 3.83 10.01 -13.43
N ARG A 211 3.03 11.07 -13.22
CA ARG A 211 3.42 12.23 -12.40
C ARG A 211 3.56 11.87 -10.92
N GLN A 212 2.65 11.07 -10.38
CA GLN A 212 2.74 10.60 -8.99
C GLN A 212 3.96 9.72 -8.79
N ARG A 213 4.25 8.82 -9.74
CA ARG A 213 5.43 7.94 -9.69
C ARG A 213 6.75 8.73 -9.71
N ILE A 214 6.82 9.82 -10.49
CA ILE A 214 8.00 10.70 -10.48
C ILE A 214 8.13 11.39 -9.11
N LYS A 215 7.05 11.99 -8.59
CA LYS A 215 7.06 12.61 -7.26
C LYS A 215 7.44 11.63 -6.14
N LEU A 216 7.03 10.38 -6.27
CA LEU A 216 7.35 9.32 -5.32
C LEU A 216 8.85 8.98 -5.35
N ASN A 217 9.44 8.94 -6.54
CA ASN A 217 10.88 8.77 -6.71
C ASN A 217 11.66 9.95 -6.11
N ASP A 218 11.20 11.19 -6.36
CA ASP A 218 11.80 12.38 -5.75
C ASP A 218 11.69 12.35 -4.23
N ARG A 219 10.58 11.83 -3.68
CA ARG A 219 10.39 11.63 -2.24
C ARG A 219 11.40 10.64 -1.66
N VAL A 220 11.53 9.46 -2.24
CA VAL A 220 12.49 8.43 -1.80
C VAL A 220 13.92 8.97 -1.82
N ASN A 221 14.33 9.63 -2.91
CA ASN A 221 15.67 10.19 -3.04
C ASN A 221 16.02 11.22 -1.95
N ARG A 222 15.04 11.93 -1.37
CA ARG A 222 15.29 12.88 -0.28
C ARG A 222 15.66 12.21 1.04
N PHE A 223 15.19 10.99 1.28
CA PHE A 223 15.48 10.24 2.50
C PHE A 223 16.73 9.36 2.38
N ASP A 224 17.12 8.98 1.15
CA ASP A 224 18.38 8.26 0.89
C ASP A 224 19.63 9.16 0.81
N SER A 225 19.49 10.50 0.85
CA SER A 225 20.58 11.49 0.70
C SER A 225 21.14 11.96 2.04
#